data_AF-A0A7X8K9H2-F1
#
_entry.id   AF-A0A7X8K9H2-F1
#
_cell.length_a   1.000
_cell.length_b   1.000
_cell.length_c   1.000
_cell.angle_alpha   90.00
_cell.angle_beta   90.00
_cell.angle_gamma   90.00
#
_symmetry.space_group_name_H-M   'P 1'
#
loop_
_entity.id
_entity.type
_entity.pdbx_description
1 polymer ?
#
loop_
_entity_poly.entity_id
_entity_poly.type
_entity_poly.pdbx_seq_one_letter_code
_entity_poly.pdbx_strand_id
1 'polypeptide(L)'
;ERNTHKYHSRDKRKAPRQRYEPAYLAPDTANEIIEARGLLELWVGESLGDGSIDKDSLRAQGKSLLANQAELVGRSTITTYTVENSKEPVIVLKAVESYRAYGEMLLFYAMKTLVAYAANHDQVIDDLLGKRESHLSPWENVGGQLVRRDRVEALLQDLKEGSIKSWDEVHQRYSEWGDSYEEDTLSHALGVLSFLLGEKRPTGDLWKSLVDETKVLVQKIEQEIYHSKEKDHLNHFKYTTYRNEEERDAVLGNLKDDLLIKTVHKEMETFLDQLERVSFLRNSSSASGDRDLEK
;
A
#
# COMPACT_ATOMS: atom_id res chain seq x y z
N GLU A 1 -3.66 0.72 9.64
CA GLU A 1 -3.76 -0.74 9.88
C GLU A 1 -5.03 -1.10 10.63
N ARG A 2 -5.83 -2.05 10.12
CA ARG A 2 -7.06 -2.52 10.79
C ARG A 2 -7.07 -4.04 10.90
N ASN A 3 -6.80 -4.55 12.10
CA ASN A 3 -7.18 -5.90 12.55
C ASN A 3 -6.76 -7.08 11.65
N THR A 4 -5.75 -6.94 10.79
CA THR A 4 -5.22 -8.05 9.97
C THR A 4 -4.80 -9.23 10.87
N HIS A 5 -4.23 -8.96 12.05
CA HIS A 5 -3.94 -9.97 13.07
C HIS A 5 -5.18 -10.80 13.49
N LYS A 6 -6.38 -10.21 13.53
CA LYS A 6 -7.61 -10.92 13.90
C LYS A 6 -7.92 -11.98 12.87
N TYR A 7 -7.67 -11.70 11.59
CA TYR A 7 -7.85 -12.67 10.52
C TYR A 7 -7.00 -13.92 10.78
N HIS A 8 -5.68 -13.75 10.95
CA HIS A 8 -4.76 -14.85 11.25
C HIS A 8 -5.13 -15.60 12.53
N SER A 9 -5.55 -14.90 13.59
CA SER A 9 -5.96 -15.56 14.83
C SER A 9 -7.26 -16.39 14.70
N ARG A 10 -8.15 -15.99 13.79
CA ARG A 10 -9.48 -16.57 13.58
C ARG A 10 -9.51 -17.62 12.48
N ASP A 11 -8.54 -17.63 11.58
CA ASP A 11 -8.43 -18.69 10.57
C ASP A 11 -8.10 -20.03 11.26
N LYS A 12 -9.06 -20.96 11.22
CA LYS A 12 -8.98 -22.32 11.77
C LYS A 12 -9.07 -23.39 10.69
N ARG A 13 -8.86 -23.04 9.42
CA ARG A 13 -8.88 -24.00 8.31
C ARG A 13 -7.83 -25.08 8.54
N LYS A 14 -8.25 -26.35 8.48
CA LYS A 14 -7.36 -27.51 8.69
C LYS A 14 -6.45 -27.79 7.49
N ALA A 15 -6.91 -27.46 6.30
CA ALA A 15 -6.18 -27.64 5.04
C ALA A 15 -6.44 -26.41 4.16
N PRO A 16 -5.73 -25.28 4.40
CA PRO A 16 -5.89 -24.09 3.58
C PRO A 16 -5.38 -24.39 2.17
N ARG A 17 -6.29 -24.50 1.20
CA ARG A 17 -5.98 -24.73 -0.22
C ARG A 17 -5.83 -23.44 -1.03
N GLN A 18 -6.30 -22.33 -0.47
CA GLN A 18 -6.32 -21.02 -1.11
C GLN A 18 -5.68 -19.99 -0.19
N ARG A 19 -4.77 -19.20 -0.77
CA ARG A 19 -4.21 -18.02 -0.13
C ARG A 19 -5.28 -16.94 -0.07
N TYR A 20 -5.51 -16.42 1.12
CA TYR A 20 -6.36 -15.25 1.31
C TYR A 20 -5.48 -14.05 1.59
N GLU A 21 -5.84 -12.89 1.05
CA GLU A 21 -5.13 -11.65 1.28
C GLU A 21 -5.90 -10.78 2.30
N PRO A 22 -5.44 -10.72 3.57
CA PRO A 22 -6.09 -9.94 4.60
C PRO A 22 -5.51 -8.53 4.75
N ALA A 23 -4.48 -8.16 3.98
CA ALA A 23 -3.91 -6.83 4.03
C ALA A 23 -4.91 -5.79 3.52
N TYR A 24 -5.06 -4.70 4.28
CA TYR A 24 -5.89 -3.56 3.91
C TYR A 24 -5.27 -2.67 2.84
N LEU A 25 -3.98 -2.86 2.56
CA LEU A 25 -3.19 -2.10 1.61
C LEU A 25 -2.49 -3.13 0.71
N ALA A 26 -3.29 -3.74 -0.15
CA ALA A 26 -2.89 -4.76 -1.10
C ALA A 26 -2.87 -4.15 -2.53
N PRO A 27 -2.42 -4.90 -3.56
CA PRO A 27 -2.26 -4.35 -4.91
C PRO A 27 -3.51 -3.71 -5.51
N ASP A 28 -4.69 -4.32 -5.33
CA ASP A 28 -5.97 -3.78 -5.79
C ASP A 28 -6.27 -2.42 -5.14
N THR A 29 -6.10 -2.32 -3.82
CA THR A 29 -6.32 -1.10 -3.05
C THR A 29 -5.32 -0.02 -3.43
N ALA A 30 -4.06 -0.39 -3.66
CA ALA A 30 -3.05 0.55 -4.16
C ALA A 30 -3.43 1.11 -5.54
N ASN A 31 -3.99 0.29 -6.44
CA ASN A 31 -4.54 0.78 -7.72
C ASN A 31 -5.72 1.74 -7.51
N GLU A 32 -6.66 1.42 -6.63
CA GLU A 32 -7.77 2.33 -6.30
C GLU A 32 -7.27 3.67 -5.74
N ILE A 33 -6.20 3.66 -4.94
CA ILE A 33 -5.58 4.88 -4.43
C ILE A 33 -4.93 5.69 -5.56
N ILE A 34 -4.29 5.05 -6.54
CA ILE A 34 -3.75 5.70 -7.73
C ILE A 34 -4.86 6.37 -8.54
N GLU A 35 -5.96 5.67 -8.79
CA GLU A 35 -7.12 6.22 -9.49
C GLU A 35 -7.74 7.39 -8.71
N ALA A 36 -7.89 7.26 -7.39
CA ALA A 36 -8.40 8.32 -6.53
C ALA A 36 -7.51 9.58 -6.57
N ARG A 37 -6.18 9.43 -6.64
CA ARG A 37 -5.27 10.56 -6.89
C ARG A 37 -5.53 11.20 -8.25
N GLY A 38 -5.75 10.40 -9.29
CA GLY A 38 -6.13 10.89 -10.62
C GLY A 38 -7.45 11.67 -10.64
N LEU A 39 -8.44 11.24 -9.85
CA LEU A 39 -9.70 11.97 -9.68
C LEU A 39 -9.50 13.30 -8.97
N LEU A 40 -8.69 13.34 -7.89
CA LEU A 40 -8.35 14.60 -7.21
C LEU A 40 -7.62 15.56 -8.14
N GLU A 41 -6.67 15.06 -8.95
CA GLU A 41 -5.99 15.85 -9.98
C GLU A 41 -6.99 16.43 -10.98
N LEU A 42 -7.94 15.62 -11.47
CA LEU A 42 -8.96 16.07 -12.40
C LEU A 42 -9.86 17.15 -11.78
N TRP A 43 -10.41 16.91 -10.59
CA TRP A 43 -11.36 17.84 -9.97
C TRP A 43 -10.70 19.18 -9.58
N VAL A 44 -9.43 19.15 -9.18
CA VAL A 44 -8.66 20.39 -8.95
C VAL A 44 -8.41 21.12 -10.28
N GLY A 45 -8.05 20.38 -11.33
CA GLY A 45 -7.89 20.94 -12.68
C GLY A 45 -9.18 21.58 -13.21
N GLU A 46 -10.32 20.90 -13.08
CA GLU A 46 -11.64 21.43 -13.49
C GLU A 46 -12.03 22.69 -12.70
N SER A 47 -11.68 22.76 -11.42
CA SER A 47 -12.07 23.88 -10.55
C SER A 47 -11.15 25.10 -10.67
N LEU A 48 -9.85 24.90 -10.94
CA LEU A 48 -8.82 25.94 -10.84
C LEU A 48 -7.88 26.05 -12.05
N GLY A 49 -8.01 25.16 -13.03
CA GLY A 49 -7.21 25.18 -14.25
C GLY A 49 -7.62 26.29 -15.22
N ASP A 50 -7.07 26.21 -16.44
CA ASP A 50 -7.27 27.19 -17.51
C ASP A 50 -8.63 27.09 -18.23
N GLY A 51 -9.51 26.19 -17.80
CA GLY A 51 -10.80 25.93 -18.46
C GLY A 51 -10.71 25.05 -19.71
N SER A 52 -9.59 24.34 -19.91
CA SER A 52 -9.47 23.28 -20.92
C SER A 52 -10.62 22.26 -20.82
N ILE A 53 -11.05 21.72 -21.96
CA ILE A 53 -12.01 20.60 -22.02
C ILE A 53 -11.32 19.24 -22.06
N ASP A 54 -10.02 19.22 -22.32
CA ASP A 54 -9.22 18.01 -22.36
C ASP A 54 -8.89 17.54 -20.93
N LYS A 55 -9.34 16.33 -20.59
CA LYS A 55 -9.20 15.76 -19.24
C LYS A 55 -7.75 15.52 -18.86
N ASP A 56 -6.90 15.12 -19.80
CA ASP A 56 -5.50 14.82 -19.50
C ASP A 56 -4.72 16.11 -19.21
N SER A 57 -4.98 17.18 -19.98
CA SER A 57 -4.49 18.52 -19.66
C SER A 57 -4.97 18.99 -18.28
N LEU A 58 -6.26 18.85 -17.97
CA LEU A 58 -6.80 19.25 -16.65
C LEU A 58 -6.16 18.47 -15.51
N ARG A 59 -5.97 17.15 -15.65
CA ARG A 59 -5.27 16.33 -14.66
C ARG A 59 -3.83 16.80 -14.46
N ALA A 60 -3.09 17.08 -15.54
CA ALA A 60 -1.72 17.57 -15.44
C ALA A 60 -1.64 18.92 -14.71
N GLN A 61 -2.57 19.84 -14.99
CA GLN A 61 -2.69 21.12 -14.30
C GLN A 61 -3.02 20.93 -12.81
N GLY A 62 -4.03 20.11 -12.50
CA GLY A 62 -4.42 19.83 -11.12
C GLY A 62 -3.32 19.14 -10.32
N LYS A 63 -2.58 18.21 -10.93
CA LYS A 63 -1.37 17.62 -10.34
C LYS A 63 -0.32 18.67 -10.00
N SER A 64 -0.06 19.60 -10.92
CA SER A 64 0.86 20.71 -10.67
C SER A 64 0.38 21.64 -9.55
N LEU A 65 -0.91 21.95 -9.50
CA LEU A 65 -1.52 22.77 -8.44
C LEU A 65 -1.42 22.10 -7.06
N LEU A 66 -1.74 20.80 -6.99
CA LEU A 66 -1.63 20.01 -5.75
C LEU A 66 -0.18 19.92 -5.24
N ALA A 67 0.79 19.79 -6.16
CA ALA A 67 2.21 19.68 -5.81
C ALA A 67 2.83 21.02 -5.43
N ASN A 68 2.55 22.08 -6.21
CA ASN A 68 3.31 23.33 -6.16
C ASN A 68 2.54 24.50 -5.53
N GLN A 69 1.21 24.42 -5.44
CA GLN A 69 0.33 25.50 -4.98
C GLN A 69 -0.73 25.00 -3.99
N ALA A 70 -0.32 24.10 -3.09
CA ALA A 70 -1.21 23.45 -2.12
C ALA A 70 -2.03 24.44 -1.27
N GLU A 71 -1.47 25.59 -0.88
CA GLU A 71 -2.21 26.62 -0.12
C GLU A 71 -3.34 27.25 -0.93
N LEU A 72 -3.14 27.48 -2.24
CA LEU A 72 -4.19 27.96 -3.14
C LEU A 72 -5.31 26.93 -3.25
N VAL A 73 -4.97 25.66 -3.45
CA VAL A 73 -5.97 24.59 -3.54
C VAL A 73 -6.74 24.47 -2.22
N GLY A 74 -6.06 24.48 -1.08
CA GLY A 74 -6.68 24.33 0.24
C GLY A 74 -7.64 25.45 0.65
N ARG A 75 -7.49 26.67 0.10
CA ARG A 75 -8.43 27.79 0.32
C ARG A 75 -9.54 27.89 -0.72
N SER A 76 -9.49 27.06 -1.76
CA SER A 76 -10.42 27.11 -2.88
C SER A 76 -11.53 26.09 -2.72
N THR A 77 -12.71 26.38 -3.26
CA THR A 77 -13.81 25.40 -3.32
C THR A 77 -13.58 24.48 -4.52
N ILE A 78 -13.22 23.23 -4.24
CA ILE A 78 -13.08 22.20 -5.27
C ILE A 78 -14.40 21.46 -5.42
N THR A 79 -14.89 21.32 -6.65
CA THR A 79 -16.20 20.72 -6.93
C THR A 79 -16.14 19.62 -7.98
N THR A 80 -17.09 18.69 -7.94
CA THR A 80 -17.28 17.66 -8.97
C THR A 80 -18.75 17.30 -9.15
N TYR A 81 -19.12 16.85 -10.35
CA TYR A 81 -20.45 16.34 -10.68
C TYR A 81 -20.46 14.81 -10.89
N THR A 82 -19.36 14.13 -10.60
CA THR A 82 -19.14 12.72 -11.01
C THR A 82 -19.40 11.70 -9.91
N VAL A 83 -19.61 12.15 -8.67
CA VAL A 83 -19.74 11.25 -7.50
C VAL A 83 -21.19 10.83 -7.25
N GLU A 84 -22.15 11.73 -7.50
CA GLU A 84 -23.57 11.50 -7.25
C GLU A 84 -24.39 11.84 -8.49
N ASN A 85 -25.53 11.17 -8.69
CA ASN A 85 -26.47 11.49 -9.75
C ASN A 85 -27.32 12.72 -9.39
N SER A 86 -26.66 13.87 -9.28
CA SER A 86 -27.22 15.16 -8.89
C SER A 86 -26.86 16.25 -9.88
N LYS A 87 -27.71 17.29 -9.95
CA LYS A 87 -27.41 18.53 -10.68
C LYS A 87 -26.59 19.52 -9.84
N GLU A 88 -26.54 19.31 -8.54
CA GLU A 88 -25.73 20.11 -7.61
C GLU A 88 -24.32 19.52 -7.52
N PRO A 89 -23.27 20.35 -7.56
CA PRO A 89 -21.90 19.86 -7.41
C PRO A 89 -21.64 19.35 -6.00
N VAL A 90 -20.88 18.26 -5.91
CA VAL A 90 -20.29 17.77 -4.66
C VAL A 90 -19.03 18.57 -4.36
N ILE A 91 -18.88 19.02 -3.12
CA ILE A 91 -17.70 19.76 -2.64
C ILE A 91 -16.66 18.76 -2.11
N VAL A 92 -15.43 18.85 -2.62
CA VAL A 92 -14.28 18.06 -2.16
C VAL A 92 -13.57 18.83 -1.04
N LEU A 93 -13.75 18.39 0.20
CA LEU A 93 -13.35 19.17 1.38
C LEU A 93 -11.83 19.25 1.62
N LYS A 94 -11.10 18.15 1.44
CA LYS A 94 -9.68 18.02 1.85
C LYS A 94 -8.81 17.50 0.71
N ALA A 95 -8.89 18.14 -0.46
CA ALA A 95 -8.25 17.66 -1.66
C ALA A 95 -6.73 17.51 -1.49
N VAL A 96 -6.08 18.51 -0.88
CA VAL A 96 -4.63 18.54 -0.65
C VAL A 96 -4.20 17.45 0.32
N GLU A 97 -4.86 17.37 1.47
CA GLU A 97 -4.52 16.41 2.52
C GLU A 97 -4.78 14.98 2.08
N SER A 98 -5.88 14.74 1.35
CA SER A 98 -6.20 13.43 0.79
C SER A 98 -5.16 13.00 -0.24
N TYR A 99 -4.77 13.91 -1.14
CA TYR A 99 -3.77 13.63 -2.16
C TYR A 99 -2.41 13.27 -1.55
N ARG A 100 -1.99 14.00 -0.49
CA ARG A 100 -0.77 13.71 0.27
C ARG A 100 -0.86 12.38 1.01
N ALA A 101 -1.95 12.14 1.74
CA ALA A 101 -2.16 10.89 2.48
C ALA A 101 -2.18 9.67 1.55
N TYR A 102 -2.80 9.78 0.37
CA TYR A 102 -2.74 8.74 -0.65
C TYR A 102 -1.32 8.50 -1.18
N GLY A 103 -0.51 9.55 -1.36
CA GLY A 103 0.91 9.40 -1.68
C GLY A 103 1.71 8.68 -0.61
N GLU A 104 1.51 9.06 0.66
CA GLU A 104 2.12 8.39 1.81
C GLU A 104 1.72 6.91 1.86
N MET A 105 0.43 6.57 1.68
CA MET A 105 -0.04 5.18 1.66
C MET A 105 0.62 4.36 0.54
N LEU A 106 0.73 4.92 -0.67
CA LEU A 106 1.40 4.25 -1.79
C LEU A 106 2.90 4.06 -1.52
N LEU A 107 3.57 5.04 -0.92
CA LEU A 107 4.97 4.94 -0.54
C LEU A 107 5.17 3.83 0.50
N PHE A 108 4.34 3.81 1.54
CA PHE A 108 4.38 2.78 2.57
C PHE A 108 4.16 1.37 1.98
N TYR A 109 3.16 1.20 1.10
CA TYR A 109 2.92 -0.05 0.39
C TYR A 109 4.15 -0.52 -0.39
N ALA A 110 4.72 0.37 -1.22
CA ALA A 110 5.83 0.04 -2.09
C ALA A 110 7.08 -0.31 -1.28
N MET A 111 7.43 0.51 -0.28
CA MET A 111 8.61 0.32 0.56
C MET A 111 8.48 -0.92 1.44
N LYS A 112 7.32 -1.14 2.07
CA LYS A 112 7.07 -2.34 2.90
C LYS A 112 7.23 -3.61 2.09
N THR A 113 6.65 -3.66 0.89
CA THR A 113 6.73 -4.83 0.01
C THR A 113 8.17 -5.07 -0.47
N LEU A 114 8.82 -4.02 -0.98
CA LEU A 114 10.15 -4.11 -1.56
C LEU A 114 11.21 -4.53 -0.53
N VAL A 115 11.18 -3.93 0.66
CA VAL A 115 12.14 -4.21 1.73
C VAL A 115 11.92 -5.60 2.32
N ALA A 116 10.67 -6.00 2.55
CA ALA A 116 10.37 -7.35 3.03
C ALA A 116 10.86 -8.41 2.03
N TYR A 117 10.62 -8.21 0.74
CA TYR A 117 11.12 -9.10 -0.31
C TYR A 117 12.65 -9.15 -0.30
N ALA A 118 13.32 -8.00 -0.33
CA ALA A 118 14.77 -7.90 -0.32
C ALA A 118 15.39 -8.62 0.90
N ALA A 119 14.80 -8.44 2.09
CA ALA A 119 15.25 -9.07 3.32
C ALA A 119 15.01 -10.59 3.35
N ASN A 120 13.92 -11.08 2.77
CA ASN A 120 13.59 -12.52 2.77
C ASN A 120 14.40 -13.31 1.73
N HIS A 121 14.85 -12.65 0.66
CA HIS A 121 15.54 -13.27 -0.47
C HIS A 121 17.03 -12.87 -0.58
N ASP A 122 17.56 -12.16 0.43
CA ASP A 122 18.93 -11.63 0.47
C ASP A 122 19.33 -10.85 -0.80
N GLN A 123 18.39 -10.04 -1.34
CA GLN A 123 18.61 -9.23 -2.54
C GLN A 123 18.92 -7.78 -2.19
N VAL A 124 19.75 -7.14 -3.02
CA VAL A 124 20.02 -5.71 -2.91
C VAL A 124 18.99 -4.90 -3.70
N ILE A 125 18.65 -3.71 -3.21
CA ILE A 125 17.56 -2.90 -3.78
C ILE A 125 17.84 -2.50 -5.23
N ASP A 126 19.09 -2.14 -5.56
CA ASP A 126 19.43 -1.72 -6.92
C ASP A 126 19.27 -2.86 -7.95
N ASP A 127 19.52 -4.11 -7.55
CA ASP A 127 19.28 -5.29 -8.40
C ASP A 127 17.78 -5.44 -8.69
N LEU A 128 16.93 -5.25 -7.67
CA LEU A 128 15.47 -5.30 -7.81
C LEU A 128 14.94 -4.20 -8.73
N LEU A 129 15.39 -2.97 -8.53
CA LEU A 129 15.02 -1.81 -9.34
C LEU A 129 15.49 -1.93 -10.81
N GLY A 130 16.58 -2.66 -11.06
CA GLY A 130 17.21 -2.73 -12.38
C GLY A 130 16.83 -3.95 -13.23
N LYS A 131 16.42 -5.07 -12.61
CA LYS A 131 16.22 -6.35 -13.32
C LYS A 131 14.77 -6.82 -13.34
N ARG A 132 13.93 -6.31 -12.46
CA ARG A 132 12.55 -6.76 -12.33
C ARG A 132 11.63 -5.87 -13.15
N GLU A 133 10.66 -6.49 -13.78
CA GLU A 133 9.62 -5.77 -14.48
C GLU A 133 8.73 -5.03 -13.48
N SER A 134 8.34 -3.81 -13.82
CA SER A 134 7.45 -2.97 -13.02
C SER A 134 6.16 -2.71 -13.78
N HIS A 135 5.03 -3.17 -13.26
CA HIS A 135 3.73 -2.98 -13.91
C HIS A 135 2.64 -2.63 -12.90
N LEU A 136 1.77 -1.69 -13.26
CA LEU A 136 0.53 -1.42 -12.56
C LEU A 136 -0.62 -2.21 -13.19
N SER A 137 -0.52 -3.53 -13.16
CA SER A 137 -1.57 -4.41 -13.68
C SER A 137 -2.84 -4.29 -12.83
N PRO A 138 -4.04 -4.36 -13.43
CA PRO A 138 -5.28 -4.46 -12.66
C PRO A 138 -5.35 -5.80 -11.92
N TRP A 139 -5.99 -5.78 -10.75
CA TRP A 139 -6.16 -6.94 -9.87
C TRP A 139 -7.64 -7.22 -9.64
N GLU A 140 -7.96 -8.50 -9.42
CA GLU A 140 -9.31 -8.98 -9.13
C GLU A 140 -9.30 -9.87 -7.90
N ASN A 141 -10.35 -9.73 -7.08
CA ASN A 141 -10.56 -10.60 -5.94
C ASN A 141 -11.34 -11.84 -6.38
N VAL A 142 -10.65 -12.98 -6.42
CA VAL A 142 -11.22 -14.27 -6.80
C VAL A 142 -11.33 -15.14 -5.57
N GLY A 143 -12.48 -15.05 -4.89
CA GLY A 143 -12.78 -15.85 -3.71
C GLY A 143 -11.88 -15.57 -2.51
N GLY A 144 -11.34 -14.36 -2.37
CA GLY A 144 -10.44 -13.93 -1.29
C GLY A 144 -8.96 -13.93 -1.66
N GLN A 145 -8.61 -14.45 -2.84
CA GLN A 145 -7.26 -14.33 -3.40
C GLN A 145 -7.22 -13.16 -4.36
N LEU A 146 -6.25 -12.27 -4.19
CA LEU A 146 -5.99 -11.21 -5.16
C LEU A 146 -5.11 -11.75 -6.28
N VAL A 147 -5.57 -11.59 -7.51
CA VAL A 147 -4.92 -12.12 -8.71
C VAL A 147 -4.90 -11.02 -9.78
N ARG A 148 -3.81 -10.93 -10.55
CA ARG A 148 -3.78 -10.03 -11.70
C ARG A 148 -4.85 -10.42 -12.73
N ARG A 149 -5.54 -9.45 -13.30
CA ARG A 149 -6.65 -9.67 -14.23
C ARG A 149 -6.24 -10.51 -15.44
N ASP A 150 -5.05 -10.27 -15.99
CA ASP A 150 -4.53 -11.02 -17.14
C ASP A 150 -4.41 -12.53 -16.87
N ARG A 151 -4.04 -12.92 -15.65
CA ARG A 151 -4.03 -14.33 -15.22
C ARG A 151 -5.45 -14.90 -15.11
N VAL A 152 -6.41 -14.12 -14.63
CA VAL A 152 -7.83 -14.53 -14.56
C VAL A 152 -8.41 -14.71 -15.96
N GLU A 153 -8.14 -13.77 -16.85
CA GLU A 153 -8.53 -13.84 -18.27
C GLU A 153 -7.92 -15.06 -18.96
N ALA A 154 -6.66 -15.38 -18.69
CA ALA A 154 -6.02 -16.59 -19.21
C ALA A 154 -6.73 -17.87 -18.74
N LEU A 155 -7.09 -17.97 -17.45
CA LEU A 155 -7.88 -19.10 -16.94
C LEU A 155 -9.25 -19.20 -17.65
N LEU A 156 -9.94 -18.07 -17.81
CA LEU A 156 -11.24 -18.04 -18.49
C LEU A 156 -11.12 -18.47 -19.96
N GLN A 157 -10.02 -18.11 -20.62
CA GLN A 157 -9.74 -18.53 -21.99
C GLN A 157 -9.45 -20.04 -22.06
N ASP A 158 -8.60 -20.56 -21.17
CA ASP A 158 -8.29 -21.99 -21.09
C ASP A 158 -9.54 -22.86 -20.84
N LEU A 159 -10.50 -22.34 -20.07
CA LEU A 159 -11.80 -22.98 -19.84
C LEU A 159 -12.68 -22.95 -21.09
N LYS A 160 -12.72 -21.83 -21.82
CA LYS A 160 -13.49 -21.71 -23.07
C LYS A 160 -12.95 -22.62 -24.18
N GLU A 161 -11.64 -22.76 -24.25
CA GLU A 161 -10.95 -23.62 -25.23
C GLU A 161 -10.99 -25.11 -24.85
N GLY A 162 -11.37 -25.42 -23.62
CA GLY A 162 -11.38 -26.78 -23.09
C GLY A 162 -10.00 -27.34 -22.79
N SER A 163 -8.98 -26.48 -22.63
CA SER A 163 -7.63 -26.84 -22.17
C SER A 163 -7.65 -27.23 -20.68
N ILE A 164 -8.53 -26.59 -19.89
CA ILE A 164 -8.86 -26.99 -18.52
C ILE A 164 -10.23 -27.67 -18.54
N LYS A 165 -10.31 -28.89 -18.00
CA LYS A 165 -11.47 -29.79 -18.09
C LYS A 165 -12.00 -30.23 -16.72
N SER A 166 -11.32 -29.89 -15.64
CA SER A 166 -11.69 -30.33 -14.29
C SER A 166 -11.54 -29.25 -13.23
N TRP A 167 -12.27 -29.41 -12.12
CA TRP A 167 -12.11 -28.55 -10.95
C TRP A 167 -10.74 -28.67 -10.30
N ASP A 168 -10.09 -29.83 -10.39
CA ASP A 168 -8.74 -30.02 -9.83
C ASP A 168 -7.71 -29.17 -10.60
N GLU A 169 -7.82 -29.10 -11.92
CA GLU A 169 -6.99 -28.22 -12.75
C GLU A 169 -7.25 -26.73 -12.47
N VAL A 170 -8.50 -26.34 -12.19
CA VAL A 170 -8.81 -24.97 -11.75
C VAL A 170 -8.14 -24.69 -10.41
N HIS A 171 -8.25 -25.59 -9.43
CA HIS A 171 -7.58 -25.41 -8.14
C HIS A 171 -6.05 -25.40 -8.25
N GLN A 172 -5.49 -26.15 -9.19
CA GLN A 172 -4.06 -26.10 -9.50
C GLN A 172 -3.65 -24.70 -9.97
N ARG A 173 -4.45 -24.04 -10.83
CA ARG A 173 -4.21 -22.63 -11.22
C ARG A 173 -4.27 -21.67 -10.04
N TYR A 174 -5.20 -21.86 -9.10
CA TYR A 174 -5.25 -21.05 -7.87
C TYR A 174 -4.01 -21.24 -7.00
N SER A 175 -3.49 -22.47 -6.91
CA SER A 175 -2.24 -22.76 -6.21
C SER A 175 -1.07 -22.01 -6.84
N GLU A 176 -0.93 -22.09 -8.17
CA GLU A 176 0.12 -21.40 -8.93
C GLU A 176 0.06 -19.87 -8.78
N TRP A 177 -1.15 -19.30 -8.74
CA TRP A 177 -1.34 -17.88 -8.41
C TRP A 177 -0.92 -17.57 -6.97
N GLY A 178 -1.11 -18.49 -6.04
CA GLY A 178 -0.69 -18.33 -4.65
C GLY A 178 0.84 -18.32 -4.52
N ASP A 179 1.50 -19.20 -5.27
CA ASP A 179 2.95 -19.35 -5.31
C ASP A 179 3.63 -18.14 -5.99
N SER A 180 3.01 -17.59 -7.03
CA SER A 180 3.52 -16.41 -7.74
C SER A 180 3.14 -15.06 -7.12
N TYR A 181 2.30 -15.06 -6.08
CA TYR A 181 1.75 -13.82 -5.51
C TYR A 181 2.83 -12.86 -4.98
N GLU A 182 3.90 -13.38 -4.36
CA GLU A 182 4.98 -12.54 -3.83
C GLU A 182 5.71 -11.79 -4.98
N GLU A 183 6.03 -12.50 -6.06
CA GLU A 183 6.66 -11.90 -7.25
C GLU A 183 5.75 -10.88 -7.95
N ASP A 184 4.46 -11.20 -8.11
CA ASP A 184 3.49 -10.30 -8.72
C ASP A 184 3.31 -9.02 -7.87
N THR A 185 3.30 -9.16 -6.54
CA THR A 185 3.17 -8.03 -5.61
C THR A 185 4.43 -7.17 -5.60
N LEU A 186 5.62 -7.77 -5.68
CA LEU A 186 6.89 -7.06 -5.86
C LEU A 186 6.89 -6.23 -7.15
N SER A 187 6.54 -6.85 -8.29
CA SER A 187 6.45 -6.16 -9.58
C SER A 187 5.49 -4.98 -9.52
N HIS A 188 4.35 -5.16 -8.83
CA HIS A 188 3.39 -4.10 -8.59
C HIS A 188 3.95 -2.97 -7.70
N ALA A 189 4.61 -3.31 -6.60
CA ALA A 189 5.23 -2.33 -5.69
C ALA A 189 6.30 -1.49 -6.39
N LEU A 190 7.11 -2.10 -7.27
CA LEU A 190 8.05 -1.38 -8.13
C LEU A 190 7.32 -0.43 -9.10
N GLY A 191 6.20 -0.86 -9.67
CA GLY A 191 5.33 -0.02 -10.51
C GLY A 191 4.77 1.18 -9.73
N VAL A 192 4.30 0.97 -8.50
CA VAL A 192 3.81 2.04 -7.61
C VAL A 192 4.92 3.03 -7.27
N LEU A 193 6.11 2.54 -6.93
CA LEU A 193 7.26 3.40 -6.64
C LEU A 193 7.66 4.23 -7.87
N SER A 194 7.70 3.60 -9.04
CA SER A 194 7.95 4.28 -10.31
C SER A 194 6.90 5.37 -10.59
N PHE A 195 5.62 5.09 -10.37
CA PHE A 195 4.54 6.06 -10.50
C PHE A 195 4.73 7.28 -9.58
N LEU A 196 5.09 7.05 -8.31
CA LEU A 196 5.34 8.14 -7.34
C LEU A 196 6.53 9.02 -7.73
N LEU A 197 7.58 8.41 -8.30
CA LEU A 197 8.81 9.10 -8.70
C LEU A 197 8.72 9.74 -10.10
N GLY A 198 7.61 9.53 -10.82
CA GLY A 198 7.44 9.97 -12.20
C GLY A 198 8.37 9.24 -13.16
N GLU A 199 8.40 7.90 -13.07
CA GLU A 199 9.18 6.97 -13.91
C GLU A 199 10.70 7.12 -13.78
N LYS A 200 11.16 7.80 -12.72
CA LYS A 200 12.58 7.92 -12.40
C LYS A 200 13.02 6.74 -11.55
N ARG A 201 14.07 6.04 -12.01
CA ARG A 201 14.74 5.03 -11.19
C ARG A 201 15.42 5.71 -9.98
N PRO A 202 15.21 5.21 -8.75
CA PRO A 202 15.91 5.71 -7.58
C PRO A 202 17.43 5.55 -7.74
N THR A 203 18.17 6.61 -7.42
CA THR A 203 19.62 6.54 -7.16
C THR A 203 19.87 6.33 -5.66
N GLY A 204 21.13 6.09 -5.26
CA GLY A 204 21.46 5.88 -3.85
C GLY A 204 21.07 7.02 -2.92
N ASP A 205 21.15 8.27 -3.37
CA ASP A 205 20.76 9.42 -2.55
C ASP A 205 19.24 9.60 -2.50
N LEU A 206 18.54 9.39 -3.63
CA LEU A 206 17.07 9.38 -3.64
C LEU A 206 16.54 8.24 -2.76
N TRP A 207 17.18 7.07 -2.78
CA TRP A 207 16.85 5.95 -1.91
C TRP A 207 16.98 6.30 -0.42
N LYS A 208 18.07 6.96 -0.02
CA LYS A 208 18.21 7.44 1.37
C LYS A 208 17.08 8.36 1.77
N SER A 209 16.72 9.32 0.90
CA SER A 209 15.58 10.21 1.16
C SER A 209 14.26 9.43 1.31
N LEU A 210 14.01 8.43 0.47
CA LEU A 210 12.83 7.56 0.58
C LEU A 210 12.83 6.74 1.89
N VAL A 211 14.00 6.26 2.32
CA VAL A 211 14.16 5.57 3.61
C VAL A 211 13.82 6.52 4.77
N ASP A 212 14.36 7.73 4.78
CA ASP A 212 14.09 8.72 5.82
C ASP A 212 12.62 9.13 5.85
N GLU A 213 12.01 9.38 4.69
CA GLU A 213 10.58 9.66 4.57
C GLU A 213 9.73 8.48 5.07
N THR A 214 10.11 7.25 4.74
CA THR A 214 9.43 6.04 5.20
C THR A 214 9.53 5.90 6.72
N LYS A 215 10.68 6.20 7.33
CA LYS A 215 10.85 6.17 8.79
C LYS A 215 9.91 7.15 9.49
N VAL A 216 9.82 8.39 8.98
CA VAL A 216 8.88 9.40 9.49
C VAL A 216 7.43 8.92 9.32
N LEU A 217 7.10 8.32 8.19
CA LEU A 217 5.78 7.82 7.91
C LEU A 217 5.38 6.66 8.84
N VAL A 218 6.30 5.73 9.14
CA VAL A 218 6.06 4.64 10.11
C VAL A 218 5.70 5.22 11.48
N GLN A 219 6.47 6.20 11.97
CA GLN A 219 6.19 6.86 13.24
C GLN A 219 4.83 7.56 13.24
N LYS A 220 4.48 8.24 12.15
CA LYS A 220 3.16 8.87 11.97
C LYS A 220 2.03 7.83 12.03
N ILE A 221 2.19 6.69 11.35
CA ILE A 221 1.20 5.61 11.34
C ILE A 221 0.99 5.05 12.75
N GLU A 222 2.07 4.80 13.51
CA GLU A 222 1.98 4.33 14.90
C GLU A 222 1.24 5.32 15.80
N GLN A 223 1.58 6.61 15.69
CA GLN A 223 0.95 7.68 16.46
C GLN A 223 -0.54 7.80 16.15
N GLU A 224 -0.94 7.76 14.87
CA GLU A 224 -2.34 7.83 14.46
C GLU A 224 -3.15 6.62 14.94
N ILE A 225 -2.54 5.42 14.97
CA ILE A 225 -3.18 4.22 15.53
C ILE A 225 -3.38 4.38 17.03
N TYR A 226 -2.38 4.88 17.75
CA TYR A 226 -2.49 5.16 19.18
C TYR A 226 -3.58 6.21 19.44
N HIS A 227 -3.57 7.35 18.75
CA HIS A 227 -4.57 8.41 18.93
C HIS A 227 -5.99 7.96 18.58
N SER A 228 -6.15 7.14 17.53
CA SER A 228 -7.45 6.57 17.21
C SER A 228 -7.98 5.68 18.35
N LYS A 229 -7.12 4.89 18.98
CA LYS A 229 -7.47 4.04 20.13
C LYS A 229 -7.72 4.82 21.40
N GLU A 230 -6.90 5.83 21.66
CA GLU A 230 -7.03 6.75 22.78
C GLU A 230 -8.36 7.50 22.71
N LYS A 231 -8.69 8.07 21.53
CA LYS A 231 -10.00 8.71 21.30
C LYS A 231 -11.15 7.77 21.58
N ASP A 232 -11.06 6.52 21.11
CA ASP A 232 -12.09 5.52 21.35
C ASP A 232 -12.20 5.12 22.82
N HIS A 233 -11.10 5.09 23.57
CA HIS A 233 -11.08 4.77 24.99
C HIS A 233 -11.60 5.92 25.86
N LEU A 234 -11.24 7.16 25.52
CA LEU A 234 -11.66 8.38 26.22
C LEU A 234 -13.07 8.86 25.85
N ASN A 235 -13.75 8.19 24.91
CA ASN A 235 -15.09 8.57 24.47
C ASN A 235 -16.10 8.50 25.63
N HIS A 236 -16.57 9.67 26.08
CA HIS A 236 -17.50 9.81 27.20
C HIS A 236 -18.77 8.95 27.07
N PHE A 237 -19.30 8.75 25.87
CA PHE A 237 -20.53 7.95 25.69
C PHE A 237 -20.34 6.47 26.05
N LYS A 238 -19.11 5.95 26.01
CA LYS A 238 -18.84 4.58 26.45
C LYS A 238 -18.91 4.44 27.96
N TYR A 239 -18.75 5.52 28.72
CA TYR A 239 -18.81 5.48 30.19
C TYR A 239 -20.23 5.23 30.69
N THR A 240 -21.25 5.66 29.95
CA THR A 240 -22.67 5.53 30.34
C THR A 240 -23.11 4.08 30.56
N THR A 241 -22.40 3.10 29.98
CA THR A 241 -22.73 1.68 30.09
C THR A 241 -22.12 1.01 31.33
N TYR A 242 -21.11 1.63 31.95
CA TYR A 242 -20.37 1.05 33.08
C TYR A 242 -20.67 1.80 34.37
N ARG A 243 -20.62 1.11 35.51
CA ARG A 243 -20.90 1.71 36.82
C ARG A 243 -19.76 2.60 37.31
N ASN A 244 -18.52 2.27 36.94
CA ASN A 244 -17.30 3.00 37.28
C ASN A 244 -16.17 2.68 36.29
N GLU A 245 -15.02 3.34 36.44
CA GLU A 245 -13.84 3.15 35.58
C GLU A 245 -13.23 1.75 35.75
N GLU A 246 -13.30 1.16 36.95
CA GLU A 246 -12.77 -0.18 37.20
C GLU A 246 -13.54 -1.26 36.41
N GLU A 247 -14.87 -1.20 36.38
CA GLU A 247 -15.71 -2.11 35.59
C GLU A 247 -15.48 -1.90 34.09
N ARG A 248 -15.35 -0.64 33.64
CA ARG A 248 -15.02 -0.32 32.25
C ARG A 248 -13.70 -0.96 31.84
N ASP A 249 -12.64 -0.75 32.61
CA ASP A 249 -11.30 -1.25 32.29
C ASP A 249 -11.23 -2.77 32.37
N ALA A 250 -11.98 -3.39 33.27
CA ALA A 250 -12.11 -4.84 33.33
C ALA A 250 -12.80 -5.43 32.07
N VAL A 251 -13.75 -4.71 31.46
CA VAL A 251 -14.49 -5.17 30.27
C VAL A 251 -13.79 -4.79 28.96
N LEU A 252 -13.37 -3.53 28.82
CA LEU A 252 -12.77 -3.00 27.59
C LEU A 252 -11.26 -3.23 27.52
N GLY A 253 -10.61 -3.47 28.65
CA GLY A 253 -9.16 -3.48 28.78
C GLY A 253 -8.59 -2.07 28.90
N ASN A 254 -7.32 -2.01 29.31
CA ASN A 254 -6.56 -0.76 29.37
C ASN A 254 -5.98 -0.42 27.99
N LEU A 255 -5.93 0.88 27.66
CA LEU A 255 -5.26 1.37 26.45
C LEU A 255 -3.81 0.88 26.32
N LYS A 256 -3.06 0.82 27.43
CA LYS A 256 -1.66 0.33 27.46
C LYS A 256 -1.53 -1.14 27.09
N ASP A 257 -2.60 -1.91 27.27
CA ASP A 257 -2.64 -3.34 27.00
C ASP A 257 -3.37 -3.69 25.69
N ASP A 258 -3.73 -2.69 24.89
CA ASP A 258 -4.39 -2.93 23.61
C ASP A 258 -3.51 -3.76 22.67
N LEU A 259 -4.03 -4.94 22.31
CA LEU A 259 -3.32 -5.91 21.48
C LEU A 259 -2.99 -5.37 20.09
N LEU A 260 -3.84 -4.50 19.50
CA LEU A 260 -3.57 -3.92 18.20
C LEU A 260 -2.36 -3.00 18.28
N ILE A 261 -2.30 -2.12 19.29
CA ILE A 261 -1.17 -1.19 19.47
C ILE A 261 0.14 -1.97 19.61
N LYS A 262 0.17 -3.00 20.48
CA LYS A 262 1.35 -3.85 20.67
C LYS A 262 1.77 -4.61 19.40
N THR A 263 0.79 -5.11 18.65
CA THR A 263 1.07 -5.89 17.42
C THR A 263 1.64 -4.98 16.33
N VAL A 264 0.97 -3.85 16.06
CA VAL A 264 1.42 -2.84 15.10
C VAL A 264 2.83 -2.39 15.45
N HIS A 265 3.07 -2.04 16.71
CA HIS A 265 4.37 -1.55 17.15
C HIS A 265 5.49 -2.55 16.83
N LYS A 266 5.28 -3.83 17.14
CA LYS A 266 6.25 -4.89 16.82
C LYS A 266 6.44 -5.07 15.31
N GLU A 267 5.37 -5.01 14.52
CA GLU A 267 5.45 -5.10 13.06
C GLU A 267 6.24 -3.93 12.47
N MET A 268 6.04 -2.72 12.98
CA MET A 268 6.75 -1.52 12.56
C MET A 268 8.22 -1.53 12.99
N GLU A 269 8.54 -1.96 14.21
CA GLU A 269 9.93 -2.20 14.64
C GLU A 269 10.64 -3.20 13.72
N THR A 270 9.99 -4.33 13.43
CA THR A 270 10.54 -5.35 12.52
C THR A 270 10.79 -4.78 11.13
N PHE A 271 9.86 -3.97 10.61
CA PHE A 271 10.00 -3.33 9.32
C PHE A 271 11.13 -2.29 9.31
N LEU A 272 11.27 -1.48 10.37
CA LEU A 272 12.36 -0.52 10.51
C LEU A 272 13.73 -1.22 10.57
N ASP A 273 13.83 -2.32 11.31
CA ASP A 273 15.05 -3.15 11.36
C ASP A 273 15.41 -3.70 9.97
N GLN A 274 14.44 -4.19 9.20
CA GLN A 274 14.66 -4.64 7.83
C GLN A 274 15.10 -3.49 6.93
N LEU A 275 14.45 -2.33 7.05
CA LEU A 275 14.75 -1.14 6.26
C LEU A 275 16.20 -0.67 6.46
N GLU A 276 16.75 -0.81 7.67
CA GLU A 276 18.15 -0.47 7.96
C GLU A 276 19.15 -1.52 7.49
N ARG A 277 18.77 -2.79 7.48
CA ARG A 277 19.65 -3.91 7.07
C ARG A 277 19.79 -4.04 5.57
N VAL A 278 18.75 -3.74 4.82
CA VAL A 278 18.76 -3.93 3.37
C VAL A 278 19.70 -2.89 2.72
N SER A 279 20.72 -3.39 2.03
CA SER A 279 21.69 -2.53 1.33
C SER A 279 21.17 -2.08 -0.03
N PHE A 280 21.40 -0.82 -0.38
CA PHE A 280 21.07 -0.30 -1.71
C PHE A 280 21.95 -0.92 -2.81
N LEU A 281 23.27 -0.95 -2.60
CA LEU A 281 24.25 -1.58 -3.48
C LEU A 281 24.91 -2.77 -2.79
N ARG A 282 25.48 -3.70 -3.57
CA ARG A 282 26.34 -4.75 -3.03
C ARG A 282 27.54 -4.09 -2.34
N ASN A 283 27.77 -4.42 -1.07
CA ASN A 283 29.02 -4.05 -0.40
C ASN A 283 30.18 -4.74 -1.14
N SER A 284 31.08 -3.95 -1.72
CA SER A 284 32.26 -4.45 -2.46
C SER A 284 33.35 -5.05 -1.57
N SER A 285 33.05 -5.35 -0.30
CA SER A 285 34.04 -5.64 0.75
C SER A 285 34.25 -7.13 1.05
N SER A 286 34.02 -8.03 0.09
CA SER A 286 34.29 -9.47 0.28
C SER A 286 34.89 -10.18 -0.94
N ALA A 287 35.52 -9.44 -1.86
CA ALA A 287 36.19 -10.00 -3.05
C ALA A 287 37.72 -9.79 -3.08
N SER A 288 38.33 -9.47 -1.93
CA SER A 288 39.78 -9.46 -1.73
C SER A 288 40.19 -10.45 -0.64
N GLY A 289 39.87 -11.73 -0.85
CA GLY A 289 40.43 -12.85 -0.10
C GLY A 289 41.32 -13.69 -1.02
N ASP A 290 42.60 -13.77 -0.65
CA ASP A 290 43.63 -14.69 -1.13
C ASP A 290 43.88 -14.79 -2.65
N ARG A 291 44.78 -13.93 -3.12
CA ARG A 291 45.78 -14.30 -4.12
C ARG A 291 47.15 -13.76 -3.72
N ASP A 292 47.69 -14.26 -2.62
CA ASP A 292 49.14 -14.30 -2.38
C ASP A 292 49.55 -15.76 -2.18
N LEU A 293 49.66 -16.47 -3.31
CA LEU A 293 50.35 -17.74 -3.43
C LEU A 293 51.67 -17.49 -4.15
N GLU A 294 52.75 -17.69 -3.40
CA GLU A 294 54.07 -18.19 -3.83
C GLU A 294 54.68 -17.64 -5.12
N LYS A 295 55.71 -16.80 -4.96
CA LYS A 295 57.07 -17.07 -5.49
C LYS A 295 58.11 -16.14 -4.87
#